data_AF-A0A3E0MJV8-F1
#
_entry.id   AF-A0A3E0MJV8-F1
#
_cell.length_a   1.000
_cell.length_b   1.000
_cell.length_c   1.000
_cell.angle_alpha   90.00
_cell.angle_beta   90.00
_cell.angle_gamma   90.00
#
_symmetry.space_group_name_H-M   'P 1'
#
loop_
_entity.id
_entity.type
_entity.pdbx_description
1 polymer ?
#
loop_
_entity_poly.entity_id
_entity_poly.type
_entity_poly.pdbx_seq_one_letter_code
_entity_poly.pdbx_strand_id
1 'polypeptide(L)'
;MPKERLDLLLVAKNLCDSRQQAQRLIRAGEVKVNHQIIDKPATEIDRSAAIEVKQKLPYLSRGGEKLAKALELFAIDVSDRICLDGGISTGGFTDCLLQKGAKRVYGVDVGYGQVAWSLRQHERVILLERTNFRYLTPEKLYGPEKTADLAVMDLSFISLTKVLPTLWTLLNPPREAILLVKPQFEVGREKVGKKGVVRDHQDQAGAIFQVLQAAAVLGWFYRGLTWSPITGPAGNVEYLLWLSTETGPVSPSLAAIAEITQAAIEQF
;
A
#
# COMPACT_ATOMS: atom_id res chain seq x y z
N MET A 1 -10.03 34.50 -26.43
CA MET A 1 -9.26 33.25 -26.64
C MET A 1 -10.20 32.16 -27.13
N PRO A 2 -9.76 31.25 -28.00
CA PRO A 2 -10.63 30.20 -28.54
C PRO A 2 -11.11 29.29 -27.40
N LYS A 3 -12.44 29.22 -27.24
CA LYS A 3 -13.08 28.28 -26.33
C LYS A 3 -13.46 27.00 -27.07
N GLU A 4 -13.42 25.89 -26.37
CA GLU A 4 -13.79 24.58 -26.91
C GLU A 4 -14.58 23.80 -25.87
N ARG A 5 -15.49 22.94 -26.33
CA ARG A 5 -16.26 22.08 -25.42
C ARG A 5 -15.31 21.18 -24.63
N LEU A 6 -15.52 21.08 -23.33
CA LEU A 6 -14.68 20.29 -22.43
C LEU A 6 -14.52 18.83 -22.88
N ASP A 7 -15.59 18.20 -23.40
CA ASP A 7 -15.52 16.81 -23.90
C ASP A 7 -14.57 16.62 -25.09
N LEU A 8 -14.47 17.61 -25.96
CA LEU A 8 -13.52 17.61 -27.09
C LEU A 8 -12.13 18.03 -26.64
N LEU A 9 -12.05 19.02 -25.76
CA LEU A 9 -10.79 19.56 -25.24
C LEU A 9 -9.98 18.52 -24.45
N LEU A 10 -10.67 17.64 -23.70
CA LEU A 10 -10.02 16.52 -23.01
C LEU A 10 -9.35 15.54 -23.97
N VAL A 11 -10.00 15.22 -25.10
CA VAL A 11 -9.43 14.35 -26.12
C VAL A 11 -8.29 15.05 -26.86
N ALA A 12 -8.49 16.32 -27.24
CA ALA A 12 -7.48 17.12 -27.94
C ALA A 12 -6.19 17.32 -27.12
N LYS A 13 -6.29 17.33 -25.78
CA LYS A 13 -5.15 17.39 -24.85
C LYS A 13 -4.60 16.00 -24.47
N ASN A 14 -5.07 14.92 -25.08
CA ASN A 14 -4.70 13.54 -24.72
C ASN A 14 -4.95 13.19 -23.24
N LEU A 15 -5.95 13.81 -22.61
CA LEU A 15 -6.36 13.52 -21.24
C LEU A 15 -7.42 12.39 -21.17
N CYS A 16 -8.00 12.03 -22.31
CA CYS A 16 -8.92 10.91 -22.49
C CYS A 16 -8.71 10.28 -23.87
N ASP A 17 -8.89 8.96 -23.98
CA ASP A 17 -8.70 8.20 -25.22
C ASP A 17 -9.89 8.37 -26.18
N SER A 18 -11.06 8.73 -25.66
CA SER A 18 -12.26 8.95 -26.46
C SER A 18 -13.17 10.03 -25.89
N ARG A 19 -13.98 10.63 -26.77
CA ARG A 19 -15.01 11.59 -26.38
C ARG A 19 -16.04 10.98 -25.42
N GLN A 20 -16.37 9.70 -25.59
CA GLN A 20 -17.34 9.01 -24.75
C GLN A 20 -16.81 8.82 -23.31
N GLN A 21 -15.52 8.46 -23.19
CA GLN A 21 -14.82 8.42 -21.90
C GLN A 21 -14.80 9.82 -21.26
N ALA A 22 -14.44 10.86 -22.01
CA ALA A 22 -14.44 12.25 -21.54
C ALA A 22 -15.81 12.66 -20.97
N GLN A 23 -16.91 12.40 -21.69
CA GLN A 23 -18.26 12.71 -21.22
C GLN A 23 -18.62 11.98 -19.92
N ARG A 24 -18.22 10.71 -19.79
CA ARG A 24 -18.45 9.93 -18.56
C ARG A 24 -17.72 10.54 -17.37
N LEU A 25 -16.44 10.88 -17.53
CA LEU A 25 -15.61 11.46 -16.47
C LEU A 25 -16.12 12.83 -16.03
N ILE A 26 -16.50 13.68 -16.99
CA ILE A 26 -17.09 14.99 -16.71
C ILE A 26 -18.37 14.81 -15.87
N ARG A 27 -19.31 13.97 -16.32
CA ARG A 27 -20.57 13.73 -15.59
C ARG A 27 -20.37 13.09 -14.21
N ALA A 28 -19.28 12.35 -14.02
CA ALA A 28 -18.91 11.78 -12.73
C ALA A 28 -18.25 12.79 -11.77
N GLY A 29 -18.06 14.06 -12.19
CA GLY A 29 -17.37 15.07 -11.40
C GLY A 29 -15.87 14.81 -11.29
N GLU A 30 -15.30 14.02 -12.22
CA GLU A 30 -13.91 13.59 -12.23
C GLU A 30 -13.01 14.55 -13.02
N VAL A 31 -13.54 15.69 -13.46
CA VAL A 31 -12.78 16.68 -14.23
C VAL A 31 -12.85 18.03 -13.53
N LYS A 32 -11.68 18.61 -13.24
CA LYS A 32 -11.55 19.97 -12.74
C LYS A 32 -10.97 20.87 -13.81
N VAL A 33 -11.51 22.07 -13.92
CA VAL A 33 -10.98 23.15 -14.74
C VAL A 33 -10.68 24.32 -13.80
N ASN A 34 -9.43 24.78 -13.77
CA ASN A 34 -8.98 25.82 -12.83
C ASN A 34 -9.43 25.55 -11.38
N HIS A 35 -9.23 24.30 -10.95
CA HIS A 35 -9.61 23.75 -9.63
C HIS A 35 -11.12 23.67 -9.33
N GLN A 36 -12.01 23.99 -10.28
CA GLN A 36 -13.46 23.81 -10.14
C GLN A 36 -13.94 22.56 -10.85
N ILE A 37 -14.78 21.75 -10.20
CA ILE A 37 -15.39 20.59 -10.83
C ILE A 37 -16.40 21.06 -11.89
N ILE A 38 -16.25 20.56 -13.11
CA ILE A 38 -17.20 20.79 -14.20
C ILE A 38 -17.91 19.47 -14.49
N ASP A 39 -19.24 19.49 -14.50
CA ASP A 39 -20.11 18.31 -14.65
C ASP A 39 -20.88 18.26 -15.98
N LYS A 40 -20.78 19.33 -16.78
CA LYS A 40 -21.44 19.47 -18.09
C LYS A 40 -20.43 19.30 -19.23
N PRO A 41 -20.54 18.22 -20.04
CA PRO A 41 -19.56 17.94 -21.09
C PRO A 41 -19.44 19.00 -22.19
N ALA A 42 -20.54 19.69 -22.48
CA ALA A 42 -20.60 20.73 -23.50
C ALA A 42 -20.15 22.12 -23.00
N THR A 43 -19.66 22.23 -21.77
CA THR A 43 -19.18 23.52 -21.23
C THR A 43 -18.02 24.02 -22.07
N GLU A 44 -18.10 25.27 -22.55
CA GLU A 44 -17.04 25.91 -23.31
C GLU A 44 -15.93 26.41 -22.38
N ILE A 45 -14.75 25.81 -22.52
CA ILE A 45 -13.58 26.06 -21.69
C ILE A 45 -12.48 26.70 -22.55
N ASP A 46 -11.74 27.64 -21.96
CA ASP A 46 -10.57 28.22 -22.59
C ASP A 46 -9.52 27.13 -22.85
N ARG A 47 -8.96 27.06 -24.07
CA ARG A 47 -7.93 26.07 -24.41
C ARG A 47 -6.68 26.16 -23.52
N SER A 48 -6.42 27.32 -22.92
CA SER A 48 -5.32 27.55 -21.97
C SER A 48 -5.64 27.18 -20.52
N ALA A 49 -6.89 26.85 -20.19
CA ALA A 49 -7.28 26.50 -18.84
C ALA A 49 -6.50 25.28 -18.32
N ALA A 50 -6.17 25.29 -17.02
CA ALA A 50 -5.60 24.13 -16.35
C ALA A 50 -6.70 23.08 -16.16
N ILE A 51 -6.53 21.91 -16.76
CA ILE A 51 -7.50 20.82 -16.70
C ILE A 51 -6.86 19.63 -16.00
N GLU A 52 -7.50 19.17 -14.93
CA GLU A 52 -7.11 17.99 -14.18
C GLU A 52 -8.21 16.93 -14.35
N VAL A 53 -7.86 15.77 -14.89
CA VAL A 53 -8.73 14.60 -14.88
C VAL A 53 -8.32 13.73 -13.71
N LYS A 54 -9.27 13.40 -12.85
CA LYS A 54 -9.09 12.45 -11.76
C LYS A 54 -8.78 11.10 -12.38
N GLN A 55 -7.51 10.71 -12.33
CA GLN A 55 -7.11 9.38 -12.77
C GLN A 55 -7.82 8.34 -11.91
N LYS A 56 -8.44 7.35 -12.56
CA LYS A 56 -8.95 6.18 -11.87
C LYS A 56 -7.73 5.42 -11.37
N LEU A 57 -7.51 5.44 -10.06
CA LEU A 57 -6.47 4.65 -9.45
C LEU A 57 -6.71 3.16 -9.79
N PRO A 58 -5.65 2.39 -10.09
CA PRO A 58 -5.79 0.95 -10.37
C PRO A 58 -6.36 0.18 -9.18
N TYR A 59 -6.22 0.76 -7.98
CA TYR A 59 -6.73 0.21 -6.73
C TYR A 59 -7.52 1.28 -5.95
N LEU A 60 -8.30 0.85 -4.96
CA LEU A 60 -9.10 1.72 -4.10
C LEU A 60 -8.31 2.76 -3.30
N SER A 61 -6.99 2.59 -3.17
CA SER A 61 -6.08 3.62 -2.67
C SER A 61 -4.69 3.47 -3.30
N ARG A 62 -3.87 4.53 -3.19
CA ARG A 62 -2.47 4.51 -3.60
C ARG A 62 -1.65 3.40 -2.92
N GLY A 63 -2.12 2.87 -1.79
CA GLY A 63 -1.50 1.72 -1.14
C GLY A 63 -1.42 0.50 -2.06
N GLY A 64 -2.44 0.25 -2.90
CA GLY A 64 -2.44 -0.93 -3.77
C GLY A 64 -1.27 -0.98 -4.75
N GLU A 65 -0.77 0.18 -5.21
CA GLU A 65 0.42 0.26 -6.08
C GLU A 65 1.69 -0.25 -5.38
N LYS A 66 1.80 -0.05 -4.06
CA LYS A 66 2.94 -0.54 -3.27
C LYS A 66 2.95 -2.06 -3.24
N LEU A 67 1.82 -2.67 -2.92
CA LEU A 67 1.71 -4.13 -2.88
C LEU A 67 1.86 -4.73 -4.27
N ALA A 68 1.29 -4.11 -5.30
CA ALA A 68 1.45 -4.55 -6.68
C ALA A 68 2.92 -4.66 -7.09
N LYS A 69 3.73 -3.63 -6.77
CA LYS A 69 5.19 -3.67 -7.00
C LYS A 69 5.84 -4.85 -6.28
N ALA A 70 5.50 -5.09 -5.00
CA ALA A 70 6.08 -6.20 -4.25
C ALA A 70 5.73 -7.56 -4.87
N LEU A 71 4.46 -7.79 -5.19
CA LEU A 71 4.00 -9.05 -5.79
C LEU A 71 4.67 -9.31 -7.13
N GLU A 72 4.79 -8.29 -7.98
CA GLU A 72 5.45 -8.39 -9.28
C GLU A 72 6.95 -8.62 -9.15
N LEU A 73 7.65 -7.78 -8.38
CA LEU A 73 9.11 -7.84 -8.25
C LEU A 73 9.57 -9.15 -7.59
N PHE A 74 8.85 -9.60 -6.57
CA PHE A 74 9.19 -10.83 -5.84
C PHE A 74 8.54 -12.09 -6.44
N ALA A 75 7.79 -11.95 -7.54
CA ALA A 75 7.08 -13.04 -8.21
C ALA A 75 6.21 -13.88 -7.24
N ILE A 76 5.49 -13.20 -6.34
CA ILE A 76 4.63 -13.85 -5.34
C ILE A 76 3.27 -14.11 -5.98
N ASP A 77 2.92 -15.37 -6.16
CA ASP A 77 1.56 -15.76 -6.55
C ASP A 77 0.63 -15.74 -5.33
N VAL A 78 -0.50 -15.07 -5.50
CA VAL A 78 -1.56 -14.96 -4.50
C VAL A 78 -2.85 -15.64 -4.94
N SER A 79 -2.85 -16.25 -6.12
CA SER A 79 -4.00 -16.98 -6.65
C SER A 79 -4.40 -18.10 -5.69
N ASP A 80 -5.69 -18.17 -5.37
CA ASP A 80 -6.28 -19.13 -4.43
C ASP A 80 -5.78 -19.10 -2.98
N ARG A 81 -4.91 -18.14 -2.61
CA ARG A 81 -4.41 -17.98 -1.23
C ARG A 81 -5.41 -17.31 -0.31
N ILE A 82 -5.30 -17.61 0.98
CA ILE A 82 -5.98 -16.88 2.06
C ILE A 82 -4.98 -15.90 2.64
N CYS A 83 -5.32 -14.62 2.59
CA CYS A 83 -4.42 -13.54 2.99
C CYS A 83 -4.91 -12.81 4.24
N LEU A 84 -3.98 -12.21 4.99
CA LEU A 84 -4.22 -11.30 6.10
C LEU A 84 -3.69 -9.91 5.75
N ASP A 85 -4.57 -8.92 5.70
CA ASP A 85 -4.20 -7.50 5.60
C ASP A 85 -4.28 -6.88 7.00
N GLY A 86 -3.13 -6.73 7.66
CA GLY A 86 -3.05 -6.30 9.06
C GLY A 86 -3.29 -4.82 9.31
N GLY A 87 -3.52 -4.03 8.26
CA GLY A 87 -3.75 -2.59 8.31
C GLY A 87 -4.56 -2.10 7.11
N ILE A 88 -5.75 -2.67 6.93
CA ILE A 88 -6.54 -2.54 5.69
C ILE A 88 -6.83 -1.08 5.30
N SER A 89 -7.06 -0.17 6.26
CA SER A 89 -7.38 1.24 6.05
C SER A 89 -8.52 1.43 5.02
N THR A 90 -8.30 2.16 3.93
CA THR A 90 -9.27 2.27 2.83
C THR A 90 -9.43 0.96 2.04
N GLY A 91 -8.41 0.10 2.06
CA GLY A 91 -8.42 -1.24 1.45
C GLY A 91 -7.59 -1.40 0.18
N GLY A 92 -6.58 -0.55 -0.04
CA GLY A 92 -5.76 -0.63 -1.25
C GLY A 92 -4.99 -1.95 -1.40
N PHE A 93 -4.42 -2.47 -0.32
CA PHE A 93 -3.71 -3.77 -0.32
C PHE A 93 -4.68 -4.93 -0.54
N THR A 94 -5.78 -4.97 0.24
CA THR A 94 -6.86 -5.94 0.05
C THR A 94 -7.41 -5.96 -1.39
N ASP A 95 -7.67 -4.80 -2.00
CA ASP A 95 -8.12 -4.71 -3.39
C ASP A 95 -7.09 -5.29 -4.37
N CYS A 96 -5.80 -4.98 -4.18
CA CYS A 96 -4.72 -5.55 -4.96
C CYS A 96 -4.68 -7.09 -4.86
N LEU A 97 -4.77 -7.65 -3.64
CA LEU A 97 -4.82 -9.10 -3.41
C LEU A 97 -6.02 -9.75 -4.13
N LEU A 98 -7.21 -9.17 -4.01
CA LEU A 98 -8.43 -9.71 -4.61
C LEU A 98 -8.40 -9.68 -6.14
N GLN A 99 -7.86 -8.60 -6.72
CA GLN A 99 -7.66 -8.47 -8.16
C GLN A 99 -6.61 -9.46 -8.69
N LYS A 100 -5.62 -9.83 -7.86
CA LYS A 100 -4.59 -10.82 -8.17
C LYS A 100 -4.99 -12.27 -7.85
N GLY A 101 -6.25 -12.51 -7.48
CA GLY A 101 -6.80 -13.87 -7.36
C GLY A 101 -6.82 -14.45 -5.96
N ALA A 102 -6.57 -13.65 -4.90
CA ALA A 102 -6.73 -14.13 -3.53
C ALA A 102 -8.14 -14.70 -3.30
N LYS A 103 -8.19 -15.88 -2.70
CA LYS A 103 -9.44 -16.59 -2.39
C LYS A 103 -10.23 -15.89 -1.31
N ARG A 104 -9.53 -15.35 -0.31
CA ARG A 104 -10.09 -14.63 0.83
C ARG A 104 -9.05 -13.68 1.41
N VAL A 105 -9.52 -12.55 1.93
CA VAL A 105 -8.68 -11.59 2.66
C VAL A 105 -9.33 -11.28 4.02
N TYR A 106 -8.59 -11.51 5.09
CA TYR A 106 -8.94 -11.01 6.43
C TYR A 106 -8.36 -9.61 6.58
N GLY A 107 -9.20 -8.59 6.63
CA GLY A 107 -8.79 -7.20 6.81
C GLY A 107 -8.90 -6.79 8.27
N VAL A 108 -7.81 -6.31 8.87
CA VAL A 108 -7.79 -5.82 10.26
C VAL A 108 -7.48 -4.33 10.27
N ASP A 109 -8.28 -3.55 11.00
CA ASP A 109 -8.00 -2.13 11.23
C ASP A 109 -8.30 -1.72 12.67
N VAL A 110 -7.52 -0.76 13.18
CA VAL A 110 -7.76 -0.12 14.48
C VAL A 110 -8.86 0.94 14.40
N GLY A 111 -9.04 1.54 13.23
CA GLY A 111 -10.07 2.52 12.93
C GLY A 111 -11.44 1.89 12.68
N TYR A 112 -12.38 2.77 12.33
CA TYR A 112 -13.75 2.41 11.98
C TYR A 112 -14.24 3.30 10.84
N GLY A 113 -14.97 2.71 9.89
CA GLY A 113 -15.61 3.45 8.80
C GLY A 113 -14.66 3.87 7.68
N GLN A 114 -13.41 3.40 7.66
CA GLN A 114 -12.41 3.81 6.66
C GLN A 114 -12.41 2.94 5.40
N VAL A 115 -12.72 1.64 5.55
CA VAL A 115 -12.73 0.68 4.43
C VAL A 115 -13.78 1.06 3.40
N ALA A 116 -13.39 1.04 2.12
CA ALA A 116 -14.27 1.33 1.00
C ALA A 116 -15.51 0.42 0.99
N TRP A 117 -16.66 0.99 0.64
CA TRP A 117 -17.95 0.28 0.66
C TRP A 117 -17.95 -1.01 -0.17
N SER A 118 -17.29 -1.00 -1.33
CA SER A 118 -17.18 -2.18 -2.20
C SER A 118 -16.49 -3.36 -1.51
N LEU A 119 -15.44 -3.12 -0.71
CA LEU A 119 -14.75 -4.17 0.03
C LEU A 119 -15.55 -4.65 1.24
N ARG A 120 -16.26 -3.74 1.92
CA ARG A 120 -17.15 -4.12 3.02
C ARG A 120 -18.24 -5.10 2.60
N GLN A 121 -18.69 -4.99 1.35
CA GLN A 121 -19.71 -5.86 0.77
C GLN A 121 -19.12 -7.04 -0.02
N HIS A 122 -17.78 -7.14 -0.11
CA HIS A 122 -17.15 -8.17 -0.92
C HIS A 122 -17.17 -9.51 -0.16
N GLU A 123 -17.77 -10.55 -0.77
CA GLU A 123 -17.90 -11.90 -0.18
C GLU A 123 -16.58 -12.57 0.24
N ARG A 124 -15.45 -12.16 -0.37
CA ARG A 124 -14.11 -12.69 -0.09
C ARG A 124 -13.39 -11.91 1.01
N VAL A 125 -14.00 -10.85 1.57
CA VAL A 125 -13.39 -10.02 2.61
C VAL A 125 -14.07 -10.29 3.93
N ILE A 126 -13.27 -10.63 4.95
CA ILE A 126 -13.72 -10.69 6.34
C ILE A 126 -13.06 -9.53 7.08
N LEU A 127 -13.88 -8.59 7.54
CA LEU A 127 -13.40 -7.33 8.10
C LEU A 127 -13.50 -7.30 9.64
N LEU A 128 -12.39 -7.00 10.29
CA LEU A 128 -12.27 -6.78 11.73
C LEU A 128 -11.78 -5.35 12.00
N GLU A 129 -12.73 -4.43 12.18
CA GLU A 129 -12.44 -3.05 12.60
C GLU A 129 -12.32 -2.92 14.12
N ARG A 130 -11.88 -1.75 14.58
CA ARG A 130 -11.67 -1.43 16.01
C ARG A 130 -10.82 -2.48 16.73
N THR A 131 -9.89 -3.08 16.00
CA THR A 131 -9.12 -4.23 16.46
C THR A 131 -7.64 -3.90 16.43
N ASN A 132 -7.02 -3.90 17.61
CA ASN A 132 -5.58 -3.72 17.73
C ASN A 132 -4.86 -5.02 17.37
N PHE A 133 -4.10 -4.99 16.28
CA PHE A 133 -3.37 -6.15 15.76
C PHE A 133 -2.48 -6.83 16.81
N ARG A 134 -1.86 -6.07 17.73
CA ARG A 134 -0.94 -6.61 18.76
C ARG A 134 -1.60 -7.61 19.71
N TYR A 135 -2.90 -7.49 19.93
CA TYR A 135 -3.64 -8.31 20.91
C TYR A 135 -4.60 -9.28 20.22
N LEU A 136 -4.47 -9.43 18.90
CA LEU A 136 -5.30 -10.32 18.12
C LEU A 136 -4.85 -11.77 18.32
N THR A 137 -5.81 -12.68 18.39
CA THR A 137 -5.56 -14.13 18.50
C THR A 137 -6.16 -14.85 17.30
N PRO A 138 -5.68 -16.06 16.95
CA PRO A 138 -6.25 -16.84 15.86
C PRO A 138 -7.76 -17.08 16.03
N GLU A 139 -8.22 -17.36 17.25
CA GLU A 139 -9.63 -17.61 17.55
C GLU A 139 -10.48 -16.38 17.27
N LYS A 140 -9.98 -15.18 17.60
CA LYS A 140 -10.69 -13.93 17.35
C LYS A 140 -10.68 -13.54 15.86
N LEU A 141 -9.59 -13.81 15.15
CA LEU A 141 -9.45 -13.46 13.73
C LEU A 141 -10.22 -14.42 12.81
N TYR A 142 -10.08 -15.72 13.05
CA TYR A 142 -10.56 -16.76 12.14
C TYR A 142 -11.79 -17.50 12.67
N GLY A 143 -11.96 -17.60 14.00
CA GLY A 143 -12.95 -18.50 14.58
C GLY A 143 -12.73 -19.94 14.07
N PRO A 144 -13.75 -20.61 13.50
CA PRO A 144 -13.60 -21.95 12.92
C PRO A 144 -13.09 -21.96 11.46
N GLU A 145 -12.84 -20.79 10.87
CA GLU A 145 -12.47 -20.68 9.46
C GLU A 145 -10.99 -21.01 9.20
N LYS A 146 -10.66 -21.19 7.91
CA LYS A 146 -9.28 -21.40 7.48
C LYS A 146 -8.42 -20.15 7.73
N THR A 147 -7.21 -20.38 8.23
CA THR A 147 -6.25 -19.32 8.54
C THR A 147 -5.47 -18.89 7.30
N ALA A 148 -4.90 -17.69 7.34
CA ALA A 148 -4.08 -17.15 6.26
C ALA A 148 -2.66 -17.74 6.28
N ASP A 149 -2.03 -17.81 5.10
CA ASP A 149 -0.62 -18.19 4.92
C ASP A 149 0.25 -17.01 4.44
N LEU A 150 -0.36 -15.98 3.84
CA LEU A 150 0.28 -14.73 3.44
C LEU A 150 -0.27 -13.55 4.26
N ALA A 151 0.60 -12.73 4.82
CA ALA A 151 0.23 -11.43 5.36
C ALA A 151 0.81 -10.26 4.57
N VAL A 152 0.09 -9.15 4.58
CA VAL A 152 0.54 -7.85 4.11
C VAL A 152 0.33 -6.83 5.22
N MET A 153 1.37 -6.02 5.51
CA MET A 153 1.36 -5.11 6.67
C MET A 153 1.69 -3.67 6.24
N ASP A 154 0.67 -2.81 6.14
CA ASP A 154 0.81 -1.35 5.96
C ASP A 154 0.35 -0.61 7.24
N LEU A 155 1.18 -0.63 8.28
CA LEU A 155 0.85 -0.03 9.57
C LEU A 155 1.43 1.38 9.71
N SER A 156 0.76 2.23 10.50
CA SER A 156 1.25 3.56 10.86
C SER A 156 1.27 3.73 12.38
N PHE A 157 2.17 4.58 12.89
CA PHE A 157 2.31 4.92 14.32
C PHE A 157 2.70 3.74 15.23
N ILE A 158 3.22 2.66 14.66
CA ILE A 158 3.70 1.49 15.39
C ILE A 158 4.89 0.88 14.65
N SER A 159 5.89 0.44 15.42
CA SER A 159 7.02 -0.32 14.89
C SER A 159 6.60 -1.75 14.56
N LEU A 160 7.04 -2.26 13.42
CA LEU A 160 6.83 -3.64 12.98
C LEU A 160 7.36 -4.66 13.99
N THR A 161 8.45 -4.32 14.71
CA THR A 161 9.00 -5.17 15.78
C THR A 161 7.99 -5.54 16.87
N LYS A 162 6.99 -4.69 17.11
CA LYS A 162 5.94 -4.90 18.13
C LYS A 162 4.76 -5.73 17.63
N VAL A 163 4.63 -5.94 16.32
CA VAL A 163 3.53 -6.71 15.73
C VAL A 163 3.98 -8.05 15.16
N LEU A 164 5.27 -8.20 14.82
CA LEU A 164 5.85 -9.43 14.31
C LEU A 164 5.58 -10.67 15.19
N PRO A 165 5.66 -10.61 16.54
CA PRO A 165 5.33 -11.75 17.38
C PRO A 165 3.86 -12.20 17.23
N THR A 166 2.93 -11.25 17.16
CA THR A 166 1.51 -11.56 16.95
C THR A 166 1.26 -12.05 15.53
N LEU A 167 1.91 -11.44 14.53
CA LEU A 167 1.80 -11.89 13.13
C LEU A 167 2.22 -13.36 12.99
N TRP A 168 3.27 -13.78 13.68
CA TRP A 168 3.74 -15.17 13.69
C TRP A 168 2.64 -16.16 14.12
N THR A 169 1.87 -15.81 15.16
CA THR A 169 0.81 -16.69 15.68
C THR A 169 -0.43 -16.72 14.79
N LEU A 170 -0.65 -15.68 13.97
CA LEU A 170 -1.82 -15.56 13.11
C LEU A 170 -1.69 -16.26 11.76
N LEU A 171 -0.51 -16.75 11.38
CA LEU A 171 -0.30 -17.39 10.07
C LEU A 171 -0.04 -18.90 10.18
N ASN A 172 -0.53 -19.64 9.18
CA ASN A 172 -0.19 -21.05 8.98
C ASN A 172 1.09 -21.21 8.14
N PRO A 173 1.91 -22.25 8.42
CA PRO A 173 3.00 -22.63 7.54
C PRO A 173 2.49 -23.12 6.16
N PRO A 174 3.24 -22.89 5.06
CA PRO A 174 4.39 -21.99 4.99
C PRO A 174 3.96 -20.53 5.17
N ARG A 175 4.58 -19.83 6.12
CA ARG A 175 4.20 -18.45 6.43
C ARG A 175 4.96 -17.53 5.52
N GLU A 176 4.28 -16.54 4.97
CA GLU A 176 4.89 -15.45 4.23
C GLU A 176 4.33 -14.11 4.68
N ALA A 177 5.17 -13.08 4.62
CA ALA A 177 4.76 -11.72 4.93
C ALA A 177 5.45 -10.71 4.02
N ILE A 178 4.66 -9.75 3.51
CA ILE A 178 5.16 -8.53 2.88
C ILE A 178 4.92 -7.38 3.87
N LEU A 179 6.00 -6.81 4.37
CA LEU A 179 5.97 -5.71 5.34
C LEU A 179 6.31 -4.40 4.66
N LEU A 180 5.51 -3.37 4.89
CA LEU A 180 5.86 -2.01 4.54
C LEU A 180 6.60 -1.36 5.71
N VAL A 181 7.93 -1.37 5.66
CA VAL A 181 8.82 -0.72 6.63
C VAL A 181 8.77 0.78 6.38
N LYS A 182 8.34 1.53 7.41
CA LYS A 182 8.24 2.98 7.39
C LYS A 182 9.24 3.56 8.37
N PRO A 183 10.42 4.04 7.92
CA PRO A 183 11.49 4.48 8.81
C PRO A 183 11.03 5.41 9.92
N GLN A 184 10.11 6.35 9.63
CA GLN A 184 9.57 7.31 10.60
C GLN A 184 8.81 6.71 11.79
N PHE A 185 8.44 5.43 11.73
CA PHE A 185 7.79 4.70 12.84
C PHE A 185 8.70 3.64 13.48
N GLU A 186 9.88 3.41 12.91
CA GLU A 186 10.86 2.44 13.39
C GLU A 186 12.02 3.11 14.14
N VAL A 187 12.45 4.28 13.68
CA VAL A 187 13.54 5.03 14.31
C VAL A 187 13.09 5.75 15.59
N GLY A 188 14.04 6.07 16.46
CA GLY A 188 13.80 6.89 17.65
C GLY A 188 13.39 8.32 17.30
N ARG A 189 12.71 9.01 18.23
CA ARG A 189 12.17 10.37 18.01
C ARG A 189 13.25 11.38 17.61
N GLU A 190 14.47 11.19 18.08
CA GLU A 190 15.65 12.01 17.80
C GLU A 190 16.11 11.95 16.35
N LYS A 191 15.77 10.88 15.62
CA LYS A 191 16.10 10.66 14.20
C LYS A 191 14.99 11.09 13.24
N VAL A 192 13.84 11.51 13.78
CA VAL A 192 12.72 12.01 12.99
C VAL A 192 12.86 13.51 12.80
N GLY A 193 13.14 13.93 11.56
CA GLY A 193 13.31 15.33 11.21
C GLY A 193 12.02 16.15 11.18
N LYS A 194 12.15 17.42 10.76
CA LYS A 194 11.00 18.34 10.59
C LYS A 194 9.90 17.69 9.73
N LYS A 195 8.64 17.91 10.12
CA LYS A 195 7.43 17.35 9.48
C LYS A 195 7.32 15.82 9.53
N GLY A 196 8.07 15.15 10.42
CA GLY A 196 7.97 13.69 10.57
C GLY A 196 8.69 12.89 9.48
N VAL A 197 9.74 13.46 8.89
CA VAL A 197 10.46 12.86 7.76
C VAL A 197 11.85 12.40 8.17
N VAL A 198 12.19 11.15 7.87
CA VAL A 198 13.54 10.60 8.04
C VAL A 198 14.30 10.78 6.74
N ARG A 199 15.30 11.68 6.73
CA ARG A 199 16.05 12.05 5.51
C ARG A 199 17.39 11.34 5.39
N ASP A 200 17.98 10.93 6.50
CA ASP A 200 19.26 10.22 6.46
C ASP A 200 19.03 8.77 6.02
N HIS A 201 19.62 8.39 4.89
CA HIS A 201 19.59 7.02 4.38
C HIS A 201 20.17 5.99 5.37
N GLN A 202 21.12 6.38 6.22
CA GLN A 202 21.67 5.50 7.25
C GLN A 202 20.64 5.18 8.33
N ASP A 203 19.83 6.17 8.73
CA ASP A 203 18.73 5.96 9.66
C ASP A 203 17.61 5.10 9.05
N GLN A 204 17.32 5.29 7.76
CA GLN A 204 16.39 4.43 7.03
C GLN A 204 16.91 2.98 6.95
N ALA A 205 18.21 2.79 6.71
CA ALA A 205 18.83 1.47 6.69
C ALA A 205 18.79 0.79 8.06
N GLY A 206 19.08 1.56 9.12
CA GLY A 206 18.99 1.10 10.50
C GLY A 206 17.57 0.64 10.87
N ALA A 207 16.53 1.34 10.42
CA ALA A 207 15.14 0.94 10.61
C ALA A 207 14.84 -0.43 9.98
N ILE A 208 15.23 -0.64 8.71
CA ILE A 208 15.03 -1.91 8.02
C ILE A 208 15.80 -3.04 8.71
N PHE A 209 17.07 -2.77 9.07
CA PHE A 209 17.94 -3.74 9.73
C PHE A 209 17.38 -4.17 11.10
N GLN A 210 16.84 -3.24 11.88
CA GLN A 210 16.17 -3.54 13.15
C GLN A 210 14.97 -4.47 12.96
N VAL A 211 14.14 -4.23 11.93
CA VAL A 211 12.99 -5.10 11.62
C VAL A 211 13.46 -6.49 11.20
N LEU A 212 14.51 -6.59 10.37
CA LEU A 212 15.11 -7.86 9.96
C LEU A 212 15.64 -8.66 11.16
N GLN A 213 16.36 -8.02 12.09
CA GLN A 213 16.87 -8.69 13.27
C GLN A 213 15.73 -9.22 14.17
N ALA A 214 14.71 -8.40 14.41
CA ALA A 214 13.55 -8.82 15.19
C ALA A 214 12.81 -9.99 14.53
N ALA A 215 12.68 -9.97 13.20
CA ALA A 215 12.06 -11.04 12.44
C ALA A 215 12.88 -12.34 12.51
N ALA A 216 14.20 -12.27 12.37
CA ALA A 216 15.09 -13.43 12.44
C ALA A 216 15.01 -14.17 13.78
N VAL A 217 14.90 -13.44 14.90
CA VAL A 217 14.73 -14.05 16.24
C VAL A 217 13.46 -14.90 16.35
N LEU A 218 12.42 -14.55 15.59
CA LEU A 218 11.15 -15.29 15.56
C LEU A 218 11.17 -16.48 14.59
N GLY A 219 12.20 -16.61 13.75
CA GLY A 219 12.31 -17.66 12.73
C GLY A 219 11.87 -17.24 11.33
N TRP A 220 11.72 -15.93 11.07
CA TRP A 220 11.55 -15.44 9.70
C TRP A 220 12.88 -15.38 8.96
N PHE A 221 12.90 -15.87 7.72
CA PHE A 221 14.00 -15.73 6.79
C PHE A 221 13.72 -14.60 5.78
N TYR A 222 14.77 -13.86 5.45
CA TYR A 222 14.75 -12.84 4.42
C TYR A 222 14.52 -13.46 3.04
N ARG A 223 13.69 -12.80 2.23
CA ARG A 223 13.43 -13.21 0.83
C ARG A 223 13.64 -12.10 -0.18
N GLY A 224 13.38 -10.83 0.17
CA GLY A 224 13.58 -9.71 -0.72
C GLY A 224 13.34 -8.35 -0.06
N LEU A 225 13.99 -7.30 -0.59
CA LEU A 225 13.85 -5.91 -0.15
C LEU A 225 13.84 -4.98 -1.37
N THR A 226 12.89 -4.04 -1.40
CA THR A 226 12.84 -2.93 -2.36
C THR A 226 12.22 -1.70 -1.68
N TRP A 227 12.28 -0.53 -2.30
CA TRP A 227 11.46 0.63 -1.90
C TRP A 227 10.07 0.60 -2.56
N SER A 228 9.09 1.24 -1.92
CA SER A 228 7.76 1.54 -2.44
C SER A 228 7.85 2.41 -3.72
N PRO A 229 6.96 2.25 -4.72
CA PRO A 229 6.95 3.10 -5.93
C PRO A 229 6.52 4.54 -5.65
N ILE A 230 5.95 4.80 -4.47
CA ILE A 230 5.47 6.10 -4.03
C ILE A 230 5.97 6.40 -2.62
N THR A 231 6.14 7.67 -2.29
CA THR A 231 6.44 8.12 -0.93
C THR A 231 5.18 8.17 -0.05
N GLY A 232 5.38 8.10 1.26
CA GLY A 232 4.33 8.36 2.25
C GLY A 232 3.83 9.81 2.16
N PRO A 233 2.68 10.16 2.76
CA PRO A 233 2.04 11.48 2.59
C PRO A 233 2.93 12.69 2.95
N ALA A 234 3.86 12.51 3.90
CA ALA A 234 4.83 13.54 4.32
C ALA A 234 6.12 13.55 3.48
N GLY A 235 6.27 12.66 2.50
CA GLY A 235 7.47 12.50 1.67
C GLY A 235 8.48 11.48 2.20
N ASN A 236 8.12 10.62 3.16
CA ASN A 236 9.01 9.54 3.60
C ASN A 236 9.13 8.48 2.50
N VAL A 237 10.36 8.02 2.23
CA VAL A 237 10.59 6.79 1.47
C VAL A 237 10.22 5.60 2.36
N GLU A 238 9.47 4.66 1.81
CA GLU A 238 8.98 3.47 2.51
C GLU A 238 9.49 2.23 1.78
N TYR A 239 9.68 1.12 2.50
CA TYR A 239 10.35 -0.08 1.97
C TYR A 239 9.46 -1.32 2.08
N LEU A 240 9.48 -2.15 1.05
CA LEU A 240 8.77 -3.42 0.98
C LEU A 240 9.76 -4.54 1.28
N LEU A 241 9.53 -5.24 2.39
CA LEU A 241 10.34 -6.34 2.88
C LEU A 241 9.54 -7.64 2.82
N TRP A 242 10.03 -8.63 2.10
CA TRP A 242 9.44 -9.96 2.01
C TRP A 242 10.17 -10.95 2.92
N LEU A 243 9.39 -11.66 3.72
CA LEU A 243 9.83 -12.66 4.69
C LEU A 243 9.07 -13.97 4.49
N SER A 244 9.73 -15.10 4.80
CA SER A 244 9.12 -16.43 4.79
C SER A 244 9.66 -17.31 5.92
N THR A 245 8.96 -18.38 6.28
CA THR A 245 9.52 -19.46 7.14
C THR A 245 10.40 -20.43 6.37
N GLU A 246 10.36 -20.42 5.05
CA GLU A 246 11.28 -21.20 4.23
C GLU A 246 12.65 -20.53 4.18
N THR A 247 13.71 -21.35 4.23
CA THR A 247 15.09 -20.86 4.11
C THR A 247 15.26 -20.04 2.83
N GLY A 248 15.72 -18.81 2.99
CA GLY A 248 15.93 -17.87 1.90
C GLY A 248 17.41 -17.54 1.67
N PRO A 249 17.71 -16.54 0.82
CA PRO A 249 19.04 -15.97 0.71
C PRO A 249 19.51 -15.41 2.07
N VAL A 250 20.83 -15.22 2.18
CA VAL A 250 21.42 -14.55 3.34
C VAL A 250 20.85 -13.14 3.46
N SER A 251 20.38 -12.77 4.66
CA SER A 251 19.91 -11.41 4.94
C SER A 251 21.00 -10.38 4.64
N PRO A 252 20.66 -9.23 4.00
CA PRO A 252 21.65 -8.22 3.66
C PRO A 252 22.29 -7.61 4.93
N SER A 253 23.57 -7.26 4.83
CA SER A 253 24.25 -6.51 5.89
C SER A 253 23.71 -5.08 5.98
N LEU A 254 23.92 -4.40 7.10
CA LEU A 254 23.53 -2.99 7.25
C LEU A 254 24.12 -2.10 6.14
N ALA A 255 25.37 -2.37 5.73
CA ALA A 255 26.02 -1.64 4.65
C ALA A 255 25.31 -1.83 3.29
N ALA A 256 24.93 -3.07 2.96
CA ALA A 256 24.17 -3.34 1.73
C ALA A 256 22.77 -2.70 1.76
N ILE A 257 22.12 -2.67 2.93
CA ILE A 257 20.85 -1.95 3.10
C ILE A 257 21.04 -0.45 2.92
N ALA A 258 22.15 0.12 3.41
CA ALA A 258 22.45 1.54 3.23
C ALA A 258 22.63 1.94 1.76
N GLU A 259 23.24 1.09 0.94
CA GLU A 259 23.30 1.31 -0.51
C GLU A 259 21.90 1.34 -1.14
N ILE A 260 21.01 0.43 -0.72
CA ILE A 260 19.61 0.39 -1.18
C ILE A 260 18.86 1.66 -0.76
N THR A 261 19.03 2.12 0.49
CA THR A 261 18.33 3.32 0.96
C THR A 261 18.87 4.59 0.31
N GLN A 262 20.17 4.66 0.04
CA GLN A 262 20.76 5.76 -0.73
C GLN A 262 20.16 5.84 -2.14
N ALA A 263 20.16 4.73 -2.88
CA ALA A 263 19.60 4.68 -4.22
C ALA A 263 18.11 5.04 -4.24
N ALA A 264 17.35 4.61 -3.22
CA ALA A 264 15.93 4.93 -3.11
C ALA A 264 15.70 6.45 -2.89
N ILE A 265 16.54 7.12 -2.10
CA ILE A 265 16.45 8.58 -1.91
C ILE A 265 16.79 9.31 -3.21
N GLU A 266 17.80 8.87 -3.96
CA GLU A 266 18.20 9.51 -5.22
C GLU A 266 17.10 9.43 -6.30
N GLN A 267 16.16 8.49 -6.19
CA GLN A 267 15.03 8.36 -7.11
C GLN A 267 13.88 9.37 -6.85
N PHE A 268 13.78 9.94 -5.65
CA PHE A 268 12.64 10.80 -5.23
C PHE A 268 13.03 12.27 -5.01
#